data_AF-A0A6N2D551-F1
#
_entry.id   AF-A0A6N2D551-F1
#
_cell.length_a   1.000
_cell.length_b   1.000
_cell.length_c   1.000
_cell.angle_alpha   90.00
_cell.angle_beta   90.00
_cell.angle_gamma   90.00
#
_symmetry.space_group_name_H-M   'P 1'
#
loop_
_entity.id
_entity.type
_entity.pdbx_description
1 polymer ?
#
loop_
_entity_poly.entity_id
_entity_poly.type
_entity_poly.pdbx_seq_one_letter_code
_entity_poly.pdbx_strand_id
1 'polypeptide(L)'
;MGSLDTGGGRGQGAAVGRRQARAPQARVERGSPSVSGFLTREQIERVVRRHSRGIRFCYERELQTDPSLGGRVAVNWTVGLDGRVTAQSVVENTMGNRNVESCILREVSRMRFDEPDGGMVNVTYPFTFRSAE
;
A
#
# COMPACT_ATOMS: atom_id res chain seq x y z
N MET A 1 -28.04 -34.35 -44.07
CA MET A 1 -27.85 -33.32 -43.02
C MET A 1 -26.76 -33.83 -42.08
N GLY A 2 -25.50 -33.43 -42.08
CA GLY A 2 -24.65 -32.52 -42.83
C GLY A 2 -23.25 -32.75 -42.22
N SER A 3 -22.24 -33.02 -43.04
CA SER A 3 -20.83 -33.13 -42.62
C SER A 3 -20.35 -31.86 -41.91
N LEU A 4 -19.31 -31.98 -41.10
CA LEU A 4 -18.13 -31.12 -41.19
C LEU A 4 -16.96 -31.72 -40.40
N ASP A 5 -16.08 -32.38 -41.16
CA ASP A 5 -14.66 -32.53 -40.86
C ASP A 5 -13.95 -31.19 -41.09
N THR A 6 -13.31 -30.64 -40.05
CA THR A 6 -12.18 -29.69 -40.12
C THR A 6 -11.56 -29.62 -38.72
N GLY A 7 -10.28 -29.78 -38.46
CA GLY A 7 -9.07 -29.95 -39.25
C GLY A 7 -7.92 -29.99 -38.23
N GLY A 8 -6.95 -30.87 -38.45
CA GLY A 8 -5.76 -30.95 -37.61
C GLY A 8 -4.89 -29.70 -37.73
N GLY A 9 -4.31 -29.28 -36.61
CA GLY A 9 -3.31 -28.22 -36.55
C GLY A 9 -2.22 -28.56 -35.52
N ARG A 10 -1.11 -29.14 -36.00
CA ARG A 10 0.15 -29.24 -35.27
C ARG A 10 0.77 -27.84 -35.18
N GLY A 11 0.70 -27.21 -34.02
CA GLY A 11 1.48 -26.01 -33.69
C GLY A 11 2.83 -26.41 -33.08
N GLN A 12 3.85 -26.51 -33.92
CA GLN A 12 5.24 -26.57 -33.49
C GLN A 12 5.70 -25.16 -33.06
N GLY A 13 6.41 -25.07 -31.93
CA GLY A 13 7.41 -24.05 -31.69
C GLY A 13 6.92 -22.64 -31.33
N ALA A 14 6.86 -22.38 -30.02
CA ALA A 14 7.53 -21.20 -29.46
C ALA A 14 7.78 -21.49 -27.97
N ALA A 15 8.99 -21.97 -27.65
CA ALA A 15 9.53 -21.81 -26.32
C ALA A 15 9.71 -20.30 -26.11
N VAL A 16 8.64 -19.61 -25.70
CA VAL A 16 8.73 -18.24 -25.21
C VAL A 16 9.46 -18.35 -23.88
N GLY A 17 10.79 -18.24 -23.95
CA GLY A 17 11.62 -17.99 -22.80
C GLY A 17 11.13 -16.70 -22.15
N ARG A 18 10.18 -16.80 -21.23
CA ARG A 18 9.86 -15.73 -20.30
C ARG A 18 11.13 -15.55 -19.48
N ARG A 19 11.98 -14.62 -19.90
CA ARG A 19 12.86 -13.92 -18.97
C ARG A 19 11.91 -13.30 -17.96
N GLN A 20 11.66 -14.02 -16.87
CA GLN A 20 11.05 -13.47 -15.68
C GLN A 20 12.09 -12.48 -15.16
N ALA A 21 12.07 -11.25 -15.69
CA ALA A 21 12.63 -10.13 -14.99
C ALA A 21 11.93 -10.15 -13.63
N ARG A 22 12.64 -10.58 -12.59
CA ARG A 22 12.09 -10.63 -11.24
C ARG A 22 11.68 -9.19 -10.93
N ALA A 23 10.37 -8.98 -10.76
CA ALA A 23 9.89 -7.68 -10.32
C ALA A 23 10.61 -7.34 -9.01
N PRO A 24 11.10 -6.11 -8.85
CA PRO A 24 11.74 -5.69 -7.61
C PRO A 24 10.78 -5.96 -6.44
N GLN A 25 11.25 -6.69 -5.42
CA GLN A 25 10.39 -7.07 -4.31
C GLN A 25 10.24 -5.88 -3.37
N ALA A 26 9.03 -5.39 -3.16
CA ALA A 26 8.81 -4.26 -2.25
C ALA A 26 8.85 -4.70 -0.78
N ARG A 27 9.66 -4.02 0.04
CA ARG A 27 9.58 -4.09 1.50
C ARG A 27 8.97 -2.81 2.04
N VAL A 28 7.93 -2.97 2.87
CA VAL A 28 7.32 -1.89 3.64
C VAL A 28 7.50 -2.18 5.10
N GLU A 29 8.31 -1.38 5.74
CA GLU A 29 8.50 -1.37 7.18
C GLU A 29 7.58 -0.32 7.79
N ARG A 30 6.96 -0.71 8.89
CA ARG A 30 6.06 0.14 9.65
C ARG A 30 6.80 0.57 10.90
N GLY A 31 6.95 1.86 11.12
CA GLY A 31 7.51 2.33 12.38
C GLY A 31 6.43 2.49 13.45
N SER A 32 6.87 2.86 14.64
CA SER A 32 6.01 3.07 15.79
C SER A 32 5.13 4.32 15.58
N PRO A 33 3.80 4.24 15.70
CA PRO A 33 2.96 5.43 15.69
C PRO A 33 3.24 6.36 16.88
N SER A 34 3.06 7.66 16.67
CA SER A 34 2.74 8.60 17.75
C SER A 34 1.22 8.76 17.79
N VAL A 35 0.62 8.57 18.96
CA VAL A 35 -0.83 8.62 19.15
C VAL A 35 -1.13 9.59 20.29
N SER A 36 -2.00 10.56 20.02
CA SER A 36 -2.59 11.42 21.04
C SER A 36 -4.09 11.22 21.05
N GLY A 37 -4.65 10.68 22.14
CA GLY A 37 -6.09 10.46 22.30
C GLY A 37 -6.47 9.12 22.92
N PHE A 38 -7.66 8.63 22.54
CA PHE A 38 -8.39 7.52 23.17
C PHE A 38 -8.32 6.19 22.39
N LEU A 39 -7.28 5.99 21.57
CA LEU A 39 -7.00 4.70 20.95
C LEU A 39 -5.58 4.27 21.33
N THR A 40 -5.41 3.00 21.66
CA THR A 40 -4.09 2.43 21.95
C THR A 40 -3.29 2.23 20.67
N ARG A 41 -1.95 2.13 20.83
CA ARG A 41 -1.04 1.78 19.74
C ARG A 41 -1.47 0.51 19.02
N GLU A 42 -1.88 -0.51 19.76
CA GLU A 42 -2.27 -1.82 19.24
C GLU A 42 -3.55 -1.73 18.39
N GLN A 43 -4.51 -0.88 18.79
CA GLN A 43 -5.71 -0.61 18.01
C GLN A 43 -5.35 0.01 16.65
N ILE A 44 -4.47 1.01 16.65
CA ILE A 44 -3.99 1.65 15.42
C ILE A 44 -3.23 0.64 14.54
N GLU A 45 -2.26 -0.07 15.11
CA GLU A 45 -1.41 -1.02 14.36
C GLU A 45 -2.21 -2.15 13.74
N ARG A 46 -3.28 -2.61 14.40
CA ARG A 46 -4.17 -3.63 13.85
C ARG A 46 -4.83 -3.15 12.56
N VAL A 47 -5.34 -1.93 12.53
CA VAL A 47 -5.98 -1.34 11.35
C VAL A 47 -4.96 -1.12 10.24
N VAL A 48 -3.82 -0.50 10.57
CA VAL A 48 -2.74 -0.24 9.60
C VAL A 48 -2.22 -1.55 8.99
N ARG A 49 -2.10 -2.62 9.79
CA ARG A 49 -1.69 -3.95 9.29
C ARG A 49 -2.69 -4.51 8.28
N ARG A 50 -4.00 -4.33 8.48
CA ARG A 50 -5.02 -4.77 7.50
C ARG A 50 -4.89 -4.05 6.16
N HIS A 51 -4.52 -2.77 6.18
CA HIS A 51 -4.29 -1.98 4.97
C HIS A 51 -2.87 -2.07 4.39
N SER A 52 -1.96 -2.80 5.05
CA SER A 52 -0.55 -2.88 4.62
C SER A 52 -0.35 -3.39 3.19
N ARG A 53 -1.26 -4.22 2.67
CA ARG A 53 -1.23 -4.68 1.27
C ARG A 53 -1.51 -3.56 0.28
N GLY A 54 -2.48 -2.69 0.57
CA GLY A 54 -2.78 -1.52 -0.26
C GLY A 54 -1.63 -0.50 -0.24
N ILE A 55 -1.06 -0.26 0.95
CA ILE A 55 0.12 0.59 1.11
C ILE A 55 1.31 0.03 0.32
N ARG A 56 1.54 -1.28 0.38
CA ARG A 56 2.60 -1.93 -0.42
C ARG A 56 2.34 -1.79 -1.91
N PHE A 57 1.10 -1.99 -2.38
CA PHE A 57 0.73 -1.80 -3.77
C PHE A 57 1.02 -0.38 -4.28
N CYS A 58 0.76 0.65 -3.45
CA CYS A 58 1.09 2.03 -3.78
C CYS A 58 2.57 2.23 -4.13
N TYR A 59 3.46 1.55 -3.41
CA TYR A 59 4.89 1.60 -3.66
C TYR A 59 5.30 0.68 -4.83
N GLU A 60 4.80 -0.57 -4.88
CA GLU A 60 5.11 -1.53 -5.96
C GLU A 60 4.83 -0.98 -7.35
N ARG A 61 3.74 -0.22 -7.51
CA ARG A 61 3.37 0.39 -8.80
C ARG A 61 4.44 1.37 -9.30
N GLU A 62 4.99 2.21 -8.42
CA GLU A 62 6.00 3.19 -8.80
C GLU A 62 7.40 2.55 -8.87
N LEU A 63 7.64 1.50 -8.07
CA LEU A 63 8.88 0.72 -8.10
C LEU A 63 9.12 0.01 -9.45
N GLN A 64 8.04 -0.30 -10.19
CA GLN A 64 8.15 -0.81 -11.57
C GLN A 64 8.74 0.22 -12.54
N THR A 65 8.61 1.52 -12.23
CA THR A 65 9.10 2.61 -13.07
C THR A 65 10.49 3.07 -12.61
N ASP A 66 10.69 3.12 -11.30
CA ASP A 66 11.98 3.45 -10.68
C ASP A 66 12.37 2.37 -9.65
N PRO A 67 13.21 1.39 -10.04
CA PRO A 67 13.67 0.33 -9.14
C PRO A 67 14.53 0.82 -7.96
N SER A 68 15.07 2.04 -8.05
CA SER A 68 15.88 2.67 -6.99
C SER A 68 15.03 3.41 -5.96
N LEU A 69 13.73 3.54 -6.22
CA LEU A 69 12.81 4.29 -5.38
C LEU A 69 12.79 3.73 -3.97
N GLY A 70 13.02 4.59 -2.98
CA GLY A 70 13.05 4.19 -1.58
C GLY A 70 13.00 5.42 -0.68
N GLY A 71 12.77 5.19 0.61
CA GLY A 71 12.73 6.26 1.59
C GLY A 71 11.57 6.12 2.57
N ARG A 72 11.21 7.24 3.21
CA ARG A 72 10.27 7.30 4.32
C ARG A 72 9.12 8.23 3.97
N VAL A 73 7.91 7.79 4.27
CA VAL A 73 6.69 8.60 4.20
C VAL A 73 6.02 8.55 5.56
N ALA A 74 5.94 9.69 6.25
CA ALA A 74 5.17 9.81 7.48
C ALA A 74 3.84 10.50 7.19
N VAL A 75 2.76 9.82 7.56
CA VAL A 75 1.39 10.31 7.36
C VAL A 75 0.81 10.66 8.71
N ASN A 76 0.20 11.84 8.79
CA ASN A 76 -0.63 12.24 9.91
C ASN A 76 -2.11 12.12 9.51
N TRP A 77 -2.95 11.63 10.41
CA TRP A 77 -4.40 11.64 10.22
C TRP A 77 -5.16 11.78 11.53
N THR A 78 -6.39 12.27 11.41
CA THR A 78 -7.35 12.39 12.50
C THR A 78 -8.44 11.34 12.38
N VAL A 79 -8.68 10.61 13.46
CA VAL A 79 -9.78 9.67 13.63
C VAL A 79 -10.91 10.40 14.36
N GLY A 80 -12.09 10.44 13.74
CA GLY A 80 -13.32 10.98 14.30
C GLY A 80 -13.92 10.09 15.39
N LEU A 81 -14.97 10.60 16.05
CA LEU A 81 -15.69 9.88 17.10
C LEU A 81 -16.39 8.60 16.59
N ASP A 82 -16.70 8.54 15.30
CA ASP A 82 -17.30 7.39 14.62
C ASP A 82 -16.26 6.39 14.09
N GLY A 83 -14.99 6.53 14.50
CA GLY A 83 -13.88 5.68 14.05
C GLY A 83 -13.45 5.90 12.59
N ARG A 84 -14.01 6.89 11.88
CA ARG A 84 -13.61 7.21 10.50
C ARG A 84 -12.44 8.19 10.48
N VAL A 85 -11.61 8.08 9.45
CA VAL A 85 -10.60 9.12 9.18
C VAL A 85 -11.30 10.36 8.63
N THR A 86 -11.12 11.50 9.30
CA THR A 86 -11.75 12.78 8.93
C THR A 86 -10.79 13.74 8.21
N ALA A 87 -9.49 13.60 8.46
CA ALA A 87 -8.43 14.37 7.80
C ALA A 87 -7.15 13.54 7.72
N GLN A 88 -6.34 13.78 6.68
CA GLN A 88 -5.08 13.10 6.45
C GLN A 88 -4.12 13.99 5.65
N SER A 89 -2.84 13.96 6.00
CA SER A 89 -1.78 14.71 5.34
C SER A 89 -0.45 13.98 5.44
N VAL A 90 0.47 14.27 4.53
CA VAL A 90 1.84 13.79 4.62
C VAL A 90 2.68 14.86 5.31
N VAL A 91 3.37 14.45 6.38
CA VAL A 91 4.23 15.34 7.18
C VAL A 91 5.71 15.14 6.85
N GLU A 92 6.05 14.03 6.22
CA GLU A 92 7.41 13.73 5.73
C GLU A 92 7.31 12.86 4.47
N ASN A 93 8.04 13.21 3.42
CA ASN A 93 8.21 12.38 2.23
C ASN A 93 9.66 12.48 1.72
N THR A 94 10.53 11.60 2.19
CA THR A 94 11.94 11.59 1.77
C THR A 94 12.15 10.91 0.41
N MET A 95 11.14 10.19 -0.08
CA MET A 95 11.17 9.54 -1.39
C MET A 95 10.89 10.54 -2.53
N GLY A 96 10.20 11.65 -2.24
CA GLY A 96 9.88 12.68 -3.22
C GLY A 96 8.84 12.27 -4.28
N ASN A 97 8.25 11.08 -4.18
CA ASN A 97 7.30 10.57 -5.16
C ASN A 97 5.85 10.88 -4.75
N ARG A 98 5.21 11.82 -5.47
CA ARG A 98 3.82 12.25 -5.23
C ARG A 98 2.76 11.19 -5.59
N ASN A 99 3.09 10.24 -6.47
CA ASN A 99 2.17 9.16 -6.84
C ASN A 99 2.04 8.13 -5.71
N VAL A 100 3.16 7.78 -5.06
CA VAL A 100 3.16 6.98 -3.84
C VAL A 100 2.41 7.71 -2.74
N GLU A 101 2.74 8.98 -2.51
CA GLU A 101 2.11 9.84 -1.50
C GLU A 101 0.58 9.87 -1.63
N SER A 102 0.08 10.27 -2.79
CA SER A 102 -1.36 10.38 -3.02
C SER A 102 -2.08 9.04 -2.91
N CYS A 103 -1.41 7.94 -3.29
CA CYS A 103 -1.96 6.60 -3.17
C CYS A 103 -2.08 6.18 -1.70
N ILE A 104 -1.06 6.43 -0.89
CA ILE A 104 -1.08 6.17 0.55
C ILE A 104 -2.18 6.97 1.24
N LEU A 105 -2.36 8.26 0.92
CA LEU A 105 -3.43 9.07 1.49
C LEU A 105 -4.83 8.50 1.19
N ARG A 106 -5.03 7.92 0.00
CA ARG A 106 -6.30 7.24 -0.36
C ARG A 106 -6.51 5.94 0.40
N GLU A 107 -5.44 5.20 0.71
CA GLU A 107 -5.53 4.00 1.55
C GLU A 107 -5.84 4.37 3.01
N VAL A 108 -5.21 5.43 3.52
CA VAL A 108 -5.43 5.94 4.89
C VAL A 108 -6.86 6.43 5.07
N SER A 109 -7.42 7.20 4.11
CA SER A 109 -8.80 7.69 4.23
C SER A 109 -9.87 6.59 4.26
N ARG A 110 -9.55 5.40 3.74
CA ARG A 110 -10.41 4.21 3.75
C ARG A 110 -10.35 3.43 5.06
N MET A 111 -9.39 3.73 5.94
CA MET A 111 -9.25 3.03 7.21
C MET A 111 -10.47 3.26 8.10
N ARG A 112 -10.80 2.23 8.88
CA ARG A 112 -11.85 2.24 9.89
C ARG A 112 -11.27 1.73 11.20
N PHE A 113 -11.38 2.57 12.22
CA PHE A 113 -10.90 2.33 13.56
C PHE A 113 -12.07 2.01 14.48
N ASP A 114 -11.76 1.47 15.65
CA ASP A 114 -12.74 1.33 16.73
C ASP A 114 -13.14 2.75 17.19
N GLU A 115 -14.37 2.93 17.68
CA GLU A 115 -14.83 4.22 18.20
C GLU A 115 -13.94 4.64 19.38
N PRO A 116 -13.38 5.86 19.40
CA PRO A 116 -12.55 6.32 20.51
C PRO A 116 -13.39 6.62 21.76
N ASP A 117 -12.89 6.26 22.95
CA ASP A 117 -13.66 6.33 24.21
C ASP A 117 -14.00 7.76 24.70
N GLY A 118 -13.42 8.82 24.12
CA GLY A 118 -13.63 10.18 24.66
C GLY A 118 -13.36 11.37 23.74
N GLY A 119 -12.87 11.16 22.51
CA GLY A 119 -12.45 12.28 21.66
C GLY A 119 -11.76 11.86 20.37
N MET A 120 -11.60 12.82 19.46
CA MET A 120 -10.84 12.59 18.23
C MET A 120 -9.39 12.21 18.54
N VAL A 121 -8.83 11.33 17.72
CA VAL A 121 -7.46 10.82 17.90
C VAL A 121 -6.60 11.30 16.76
N ASN A 122 -5.46 11.91 17.08
CA ASN A 122 -4.47 12.26 16.07
C ASN A 122 -3.36 11.21 16.05
N VAL A 123 -3.06 10.70 14.87
CA VAL A 123 -2.11 9.61 14.65
C VAL A 123 -1.07 10.07 13.65
N THR A 124 0.21 9.85 13.96
CA THR A 124 1.30 9.99 13.00
C THR A 124 1.99 8.65 12.84
N TYR A 125 2.04 8.12 11.62
CA TYR A 125 2.57 6.80 11.33
C TYR A 125 3.63 6.86 10.21
N PRO A 126 4.87 6.48 10.51
CA PRO A 126 5.92 6.39 9.49
C PRO A 126 5.89 5.04 8.76
N PHE A 127 5.96 5.10 7.44
CA PHE A 127 6.19 3.97 6.54
C PHE A 127 7.56 4.12 5.89
N THR A 128 8.40 3.10 6.02
CA THR A 128 9.71 3.04 5.36
C THR A 128 9.63 2.04 4.22
N PHE A 129 10.02 2.46 3.03
CA PHE A 129 9.96 1.70 1.79
C PHE A 129 11.36 1.43 1.28
N ARG A 130 11.62 0.18 0.92
CA ARG A 130 12.89 -0.26 0.33
C ARG A 130 12.63 -1.30 -0.75
N SER A 131 13.43 -1.28 -1.81
CA SER A 131 13.53 -2.43 -2.70
C SER A 131 14.24 -3.56 -1.95
N ALA A 132 13.73 -4.78 -2.07
CA ALA A 132 14.52 -5.96 -1.76
C ALA A 132 15.42 -6.20 -2.96
N GLU A 133 16.68 -5.86 -2.79
CA GLU A 133 17.77 -6.56 -3.48
C GLU A 133 17.71 -8.06 -3.20
#